data_AF-A0AAX3B9N3-F1
#
_entry.id   AF-A0AAX3B9N3-F1
#
_cell.length_a   1.000
_cell.length_b   1.000
_cell.length_c   1.000
_cell.angle_alpha   90.00
_cell.angle_beta   90.00
_cell.angle_gamma   90.00
#
_symmetry.space_group_name_H-M   'P 1'
#
loop_
_entity.id
_entity.type
_entity.pdbx_description
1 polymer ?
#
loop_
_entity_poly.entity_id
_entity_poly.type
_entity_poly.pdbx_seq_one_letter_code
_entity_poly.pdbx_strand_id
1 'polypeptide(L)'
;MKTLAKKRKTSIARVRKKCKIGSTWGVSYLNKEKTHYEPWDVYSWDRIKKMCNYKGNPDISINRFIFQGRTNFTNRLKAERCENCDKTTPLQIHHIGTIRNAHRHRVGNKRTEVLCQDCHQKITN
;
A
#
# COMPACT_ATOMS: atom_id res chain seq x y z
N MET A 1 0.11 16.33 -11.35
CA MET A 1 -0.88 15.56 -10.57
C MET A 1 -1.98 15.05 -11.52
N LYS A 2 -2.18 13.74 -11.69
CA LYS A 2 -3.25 13.18 -12.56
C LYS A 2 -4.36 12.62 -11.66
N THR A 3 -5.61 13.07 -11.85
CA THR A 3 -6.77 12.53 -11.12
C THR A 3 -7.02 11.07 -11.48
N LEU A 4 -7.59 10.29 -10.57
CA LEU A 4 -7.94 8.88 -10.82
C LEU A 4 -8.82 8.71 -12.06
N ALA A 5 -9.75 9.65 -12.28
CA ALA A 5 -10.59 9.73 -13.48
C ALA A 5 -9.76 9.88 -14.77
N LYS A 6 -8.81 10.82 -14.80
CA LYS A 6 -7.91 11.05 -15.96
C LYS A 6 -6.97 9.86 -16.19
N LYS A 7 -6.49 9.20 -15.12
CA LYS A 7 -5.67 7.98 -15.21
C LYS A 7 -6.43 6.82 -15.82
N ARG A 8 -7.69 6.62 -15.42
CA ARG A 8 -8.54 5.52 -15.92
C ARG A 8 -9.32 5.86 -17.20
N LYS A 9 -9.17 7.08 -17.73
CA LYS A 9 -9.95 7.60 -18.87
C LYS A 9 -11.46 7.44 -18.66
N THR A 10 -11.92 7.63 -17.43
CA THR A 10 -13.34 7.52 -17.05
C THR A 10 -13.91 8.85 -16.60
N SER A 11 -15.20 9.06 -16.83
CA SER A 11 -15.97 10.19 -16.29
C SER A 11 -16.83 9.74 -15.12
N ILE A 12 -17.26 10.69 -14.28
CA ILE A 12 -18.20 10.42 -13.16
C ILE A 12 -19.48 9.76 -13.69
N ALA A 13 -20.00 10.21 -14.83
CA ALA A 13 -21.18 9.62 -15.47
C ALA A 13 -20.96 8.14 -15.85
N ARG A 14 -19.78 7.79 -16.41
CA ARG A 14 -19.43 6.39 -16.73
C ARG A 14 -19.33 5.53 -15.48
N VAL A 15 -18.78 6.07 -14.39
CA VAL A 15 -18.67 5.36 -13.10
C VAL A 15 -20.06 5.14 -12.50
N ARG A 16 -20.93 6.16 -12.45
CA ARG A 16 -22.31 6.03 -11.96
C ARG A 16 -23.10 4.97 -12.73
N LYS A 17 -22.97 4.94 -14.07
CA LYS A 17 -23.61 3.90 -14.89
C LYS A 17 -23.08 2.49 -14.58
N LYS A 18 -21.76 2.36 -14.34
CA LYS A 18 -21.12 1.08 -14.00
C LYS A 18 -21.53 0.56 -12.63
N CYS A 19 -21.70 1.45 -11.65
CA CYS A 19 -22.09 1.12 -10.29
C CYS A 19 -23.62 1.10 -10.09
N LYS A 20 -24.42 1.25 -11.14
CA LYS A 20 -25.89 1.20 -11.03
C LYS A 20 -26.36 -0.25 -10.95
N ILE A 21 -27.11 -0.57 -9.91
CA ILE A 21 -27.69 -1.89 -9.64
C ILE A 21 -29.19 -1.68 -9.42
N GLY A 22 -30.00 -1.94 -10.45
CA GLY A 22 -31.44 -1.67 -10.42
C GLY A 22 -31.74 -0.19 -10.17
N SER A 23 -32.48 0.11 -9.09
CA SER A 23 -32.81 1.45 -8.61
C SER A 23 -31.74 2.09 -7.72
N THR A 24 -30.75 1.31 -7.25
CA THR A 24 -29.72 1.75 -6.29
C THR A 24 -28.34 1.75 -6.94
N TRP A 25 -27.34 2.30 -6.25
CA TRP A 25 -25.93 2.20 -6.66
C TRP A 25 -25.19 1.25 -5.74
N GLY A 26 -24.05 0.71 -6.17
CA GLY A 26 -23.24 -0.17 -5.35
C GLY A 26 -22.00 -0.69 -6.08
N VAL A 27 -21.13 -1.36 -5.35
CA VAL A 27 -19.89 -1.94 -5.87
C VAL A 27 -20.09 -3.44 -6.02
N SER A 28 -19.92 -3.95 -7.24
CA SER A 28 -19.92 -5.38 -7.50
C SER A 28 -18.54 -5.98 -7.25
N TYR A 29 -18.49 -7.16 -6.65
CA TYR A 29 -17.27 -7.92 -6.43
C TYR A 29 -17.54 -9.42 -6.56
N LEU A 30 -16.51 -10.15 -6.99
CA LEU A 30 -16.56 -11.60 -7.09
C LEU A 30 -16.13 -12.21 -5.76
N ASN A 31 -16.93 -13.13 -5.23
CA ASN A 31 -16.59 -13.93 -4.06
C ASN A 31 -16.96 -15.39 -4.33
N LYS A 32 -15.96 -16.28 -4.30
CA LYS A 32 -16.14 -17.73 -4.54
C LYS A 32 -17.05 -17.99 -5.75
N GLU A 33 -16.72 -17.35 -6.88
CA GLU A 33 -17.41 -17.48 -8.18
C GLU A 33 -18.82 -16.88 -8.26
N LYS A 34 -19.36 -16.35 -7.16
CA LYS A 34 -20.62 -15.62 -7.15
C LYS A 34 -20.36 -14.13 -7.24
N THR A 35 -21.16 -13.43 -8.05
CA THR A 35 -21.13 -11.96 -8.08
C THR A 35 -21.98 -11.44 -6.93
N HIS A 36 -21.33 -10.77 -5.98
CA HIS A 36 -21.96 -10.07 -4.88
C HIS A 36 -22.03 -8.58 -5.18
N TYR A 37 -22.99 -7.92 -4.55
CA TYR A 37 -23.24 -6.50 -4.69
C TYR A 37 -23.28 -5.88 -3.30
N GLU A 38 -22.39 -4.93 -3.05
CA GLU A 38 -22.46 -4.10 -1.86
C GLU A 38 -23.23 -2.82 -2.21
N PRO A 39 -24.49 -2.66 -1.76
CA PRO A 39 -25.25 -1.47 -2.05
C PRO A 39 -24.62 -0.26 -1.39
N TRP A 40 -24.65 0.85 -2.12
CA TRP A 40 -24.41 2.19 -1.60
C TRP A 40 -25.64 2.60 -0.80
N ASP A 41 -25.83 1.94 0.34
CA ASP A 41 -26.80 2.40 1.32
C ASP A 41 -26.29 3.77 1.81
N VAL A 42 -27.14 4.79 1.70
CA VAL A 42 -26.91 6.01 2.48
C VAL A 42 -27.14 5.59 3.94
N TYR A 43 -26.07 5.24 4.63
CA TYR A 43 -26.13 4.93 6.04
C TYR A 43 -26.70 6.15 6.76
N SER A 44 -27.86 5.97 7.41
CA SER A 44 -28.39 6.99 8.30
C SER A 44 -27.37 7.27 9.41
N TRP A 45 -27.33 8.50 9.92
CA TRP A 45 -26.45 8.88 11.01
C TRP A 45 -26.56 7.92 12.22
N ASP A 46 -27.76 7.40 12.49
CA ASP A 46 -28.00 6.41 13.55
C ASP A 46 -27.34 5.05 13.26
N ARG A 47 -27.32 4.61 12.00
CA ARG A 47 -26.63 3.38 11.60
C ARG A 47 -25.11 3.53 11.72
N ILE A 48 -24.58 4.70 11.34
CA ILE A 48 -23.15 5.03 11.50
C ILE A 48 -22.76 5.02 12.99
N LYS A 49 -23.53 5.69 13.85
CA LYS A 49 -23.30 5.70 15.31
C LYS A 49 -23.25 4.28 15.90
N LYS A 50 -24.15 3.39 15.46
CA LYS A 50 -24.17 1.98 15.90
C LYS A 50 -22.97 1.18 15.37
N MET A 51 -22.46 1.50 14.19
CA MET A 51 -21.25 0.87 13.62
C MET A 51 -19.97 1.38 14.30
N CYS A 52 -19.98 2.60 14.82
CA CYS A 52 -18.88 3.19 15.60
C CYS A 52 -18.76 2.65 17.04
N ASN A 53 -19.42 1.54 17.40
CA ASN A 53 -19.25 0.85 18.69
C ASN A 53 -17.88 0.13 18.78
N TYR A 54 -16.80 0.85 18.51
CA TYR A 54 -15.45 0.38 18.77
C TYR A 54 -15.17 0.53 20.28
N LYS A 55 -14.92 -0.59 20.97
CA LYS A 55 -14.65 -0.61 22.43
C LYS A 55 -13.25 -0.12 22.82
N GLY A 56 -12.44 0.38 21.88
CA GLY A 56 -11.10 0.91 22.14
C GLY A 56 -11.06 2.43 22.11
N ASN A 57 -10.05 3.02 22.74
CA ASN A 57 -9.86 4.47 22.71
C ASN A 57 -9.42 4.91 21.29
N PRO A 58 -10.22 5.72 20.56
CA PRO A 58 -9.88 6.21 19.22
C PRO A 58 -8.70 7.19 19.23
N ASP A 59 -8.35 7.77 20.38
CA ASP A 59 -7.20 8.66 20.58
C ASP A 59 -5.90 7.91 20.93
N ILE A 60 -5.86 6.59 20.79
CA ILE A 60 -4.58 5.88 20.76
C ILE A 60 -3.90 6.27 19.45
N SER A 61 -3.20 7.39 19.46
CA SER A 61 -2.32 7.80 18.37
C SER A 61 -1.38 6.64 18.14
N ILE A 62 -1.49 5.99 16.97
CA ILE A 62 -0.55 4.93 16.60
C ILE A 62 0.84 5.50 16.78
N ASN A 63 1.67 4.83 17.57
CA ASN A 63 3.02 5.28 17.85
C ASN A 63 3.76 5.47 16.51
N ARG A 64 3.88 6.73 16.07
CA ARG A 64 4.49 7.09 14.78
C ARG A 64 5.97 6.71 14.75
N PHE A 65 6.60 6.52 15.92
CA PHE A 65 7.97 6.02 16.03
C PHE A 65 8.11 4.56 15.57
N ILE A 66 7.04 3.76 15.55
CA ILE A 66 7.06 2.41 14.94
C ILE A 66 7.31 2.53 13.41
N PHE A 67 6.88 3.63 12.79
CA PHE A 67 7.09 3.90 11.36
C PHE A 67 8.29 4.82 11.08
N GLN A 68 8.91 5.40 12.12
CA GLN A 68 10.20 6.06 11.98
C GLN A 68 11.29 4.98 11.96
N GLY A 69 11.62 4.49 10.76
CA GLY A 69 12.85 3.72 10.57
C GLY A 69 14.04 4.52 11.12
N ARG A 70 14.87 3.89 11.96
CA ARG A 70 16.04 4.51 12.62
C ARG A 70 17.07 5.09 11.64
N THR A 71 16.97 4.76 10.35
CA THR A 71 17.72 5.37 9.25
C THR A 71 16.78 5.56 8.07
N ASN A 72 16.32 6.80 7.83
CA ASN A 72 15.55 7.10 6.62
C ASN A 72 16.43 6.75 5.40
N PHE A 73 15.87 6.02 4.45
CA PHE A 73 16.53 5.61 3.20
C PHE A 73 17.29 6.77 2.52
N THR A 74 16.75 7.99 2.60
CA THR A 74 17.40 9.20 2.10
C THR A 74 18.74 9.50 2.75
N ASN A 75 18.90 9.25 4.06
CA ASN A 75 20.17 9.46 4.77
C ASN A 75 21.22 8.42 4.35
N ARG A 76 20.79 7.20 4.01
CA ARG A 76 21.69 6.12 3.55
C ARG A 76 22.20 6.39 2.13
N LEU A 77 21.34 6.90 1.23
CA LEU A 77 21.79 7.37 -0.09
C LEU A 77 22.73 8.58 0.01
N LYS A 78 22.43 9.54 0.89
CA LYS A 78 23.28 10.72 1.13
C LYS A 78 24.67 10.38 1.67
N ALA A 79 24.84 9.20 2.26
CA ALA A 79 26.15 8.74 2.72
C ALA A 79 27.08 8.34 1.56
N GLU A 80 26.54 8.21 0.34
CA GLU A 80 27.27 7.88 -0.90
C GLU A 80 28.17 6.65 -0.80
N ARG A 81 27.91 5.74 0.15
CA ARG A 81 28.69 4.52 0.36
C ARG A 81 27.81 3.29 0.22
N CYS A 82 28.33 2.28 -0.48
CA CYS A 82 27.73 0.96 -0.57
C CYS A 82 27.82 0.23 0.77
N GLU A 83 26.72 -0.29 1.29
CA GLU A 83 26.70 -0.98 2.60
C GLU A 83 27.43 -2.33 2.60
N ASN A 84 27.76 -2.88 1.43
CA ASN A 84 28.45 -4.16 1.29
C ASN A 84 29.95 -4.03 0.95
N CYS A 85 30.37 -2.95 0.31
CA CYS A 85 31.75 -2.80 -0.18
C CYS A 85 32.34 -1.40 -0.04
N ASP A 86 31.63 -0.48 0.62
CA ASP A 86 32.04 0.90 0.91
C ASP A 86 32.45 1.78 -0.28
N LYS A 87 32.22 1.30 -1.52
CA LYS A 87 32.52 2.07 -2.73
C LYS A 87 31.57 3.26 -2.90
N THR A 88 32.15 4.38 -3.36
CA THR A 88 31.47 5.65 -3.67
C THR A 88 31.02 5.70 -5.14
N THR A 89 30.21 4.73 -5.54
CA THR A 89 29.66 4.61 -6.91
C THR A 89 28.15 4.85 -6.90
N PRO A 90 27.47 5.08 -8.05
CA PRO A 90 26.02 5.26 -8.07
C PRO A 90 25.30 4.09 -7.36
N LEU A 91 24.57 4.45 -6.30
CA LEU A 91 23.92 3.51 -5.40
C LEU A 91 22.47 3.23 -5.83
N GLN A 92 22.03 2.00 -5.62
CA GLN A 92 20.69 1.52 -5.89
C GLN A 92 20.08 0.84 -4.66
N ILE A 93 18.75 0.85 -4.56
CA ILE A 93 18.02 0.18 -3.49
C ILE A 93 17.84 -1.28 -3.85
N HIS A 94 18.34 -2.16 -3.00
CA HIS A 94 18.05 -3.57 -3.07
C HIS A 94 17.01 -3.97 -2.00
N HIS A 95 16.02 -4.76 -2.38
CA HIS A 95 15.00 -5.29 -1.46
C HIS A 95 15.30 -6.75 -1.14
N ILE A 96 15.68 -7.04 0.10
CA ILE A 96 15.88 -8.40 0.60
C ILE A 96 14.54 -8.97 1.05
N GLY A 97 14.21 -10.14 0.50
CA GLY A 97 12.93 -10.82 0.74
C GLY A 97 11.93 -10.54 -0.37
N THR A 98 12.12 -11.18 -1.51
CA THR A 98 11.13 -11.23 -2.59
C THR A 98 9.89 -11.98 -2.14
N ILE A 99 8.73 -11.64 -2.70
CA ILE A 99 7.43 -12.31 -2.44
C ILE A 99 7.54 -13.83 -2.62
N ARG A 100 8.44 -14.28 -3.50
CA ARG A 100 8.72 -15.70 -3.80
C ARG A 100 9.24 -16.49 -2.59
N ASN A 101 9.95 -15.86 -1.66
CA ASN A 101 10.63 -16.53 -0.54
C ASN A 101 10.01 -16.22 0.84
N ALA A 102 8.93 -15.43 0.90
CA ALA A 102 8.27 -15.10 2.15
C ALA A 102 7.15 -16.10 2.48
N HIS A 103 7.35 -16.92 3.52
CA HIS A 103 6.22 -17.55 4.22
C HIS A 103 5.21 -16.46 4.57
N ARG A 104 3.94 -16.68 4.21
CA ARG A 104 2.79 -15.75 4.08
C ARG A 104 2.56 -14.68 5.18
N HIS A 105 3.35 -14.65 6.25
CA HIS A 105 3.16 -13.82 7.44
C HIS A 105 4.10 -12.61 7.59
N ARG A 106 5.09 -12.40 6.70
CA ARG A 106 6.06 -11.28 6.85
C ARG A 106 6.18 -10.38 5.61
N VAL A 107 5.07 -10.05 4.98
CA VAL A 107 5.03 -9.12 3.81
C VAL A 107 5.37 -7.66 4.20
N GLY A 108 5.23 -7.31 5.47
CA GLY A 108 5.43 -5.94 5.98
C GLY A 108 6.87 -5.53 6.26
N ASN A 109 7.79 -6.47 6.48
CA ASN A 109 9.17 -6.18 6.90
C ASN A 109 10.18 -6.54 5.81
N LYS A 110 10.07 -5.85 4.65
CA LYS A 110 11.09 -5.95 3.60
C LYS A 110 12.34 -5.22 4.09
N ARG A 111 13.44 -5.95 4.26
CA ARG A 111 14.73 -5.32 4.54
C ARG A 111 15.23 -4.67 3.26
N THR A 112 15.67 -3.42 3.33
CA THR A 112 16.25 -2.70 2.20
C THR A 112 17.72 -2.43 2.46
N GLU A 113 18.55 -2.65 1.46
CA GLU A 113 20.00 -2.38 1.45
C GLU A 113 20.36 -1.38 0.34
N VAL A 114 21.40 -0.58 0.57
CA VAL A 114 21.90 0.39 -0.40
C VAL A 114 23.21 -0.14 -0.99
N LEU A 115 23.19 -0.50 -2.28
CA LEU A 115 24.26 -1.23 -2.93
C LEU A 115 24.74 -0.51 -4.19
N CYS A 116 26.02 -0.68 -4.53
CA CYS A 116 26.51 -0.35 -5.86
C CYS A 116 25.97 -1.34 -6.91
N GLN A 117 26.07 -0.96 -8.19
CA GLN A 117 25.60 -1.79 -9.31
C GLN A 117 26.18 -3.22 -9.29
N ASP A 118 27.48 -3.37 -9.00
CA ASP A 118 28.15 -4.67 -8.95
C ASP A 118 27.58 -5.56 -7.83
N CYS A 119 27.40 -5.00 -6.63
CA CYS A 119 26.83 -5.73 -5.49
C CYS A 119 25.34 -6.03 -5.71
N HIS A 120 24.61 -5.13 -6.35
CA HIS A 120 23.21 -5.34 -6.68
C HIS A 120 23.02 -6.54 -7.63
N GLN A 121 23.88 -6.66 -8.65
CA GLN A 121 23.84 -7.80 -9.57
C GLN A 121 24.19 -9.12 -8.90
N LYS A 122 25.21 -9.13 -8.01
CA LYS A 122 25.63 -10.35 -7.28
C LYS A 122 24.58 -10.90 -6.30
N ILE A 123 23.69 -10.06 -5.78
CA ILE A 123 22.66 -10.48 -4.82
C ILE A 123 21.34 -10.83 -5.54
N THR A 124 21.14 -10.25 -6.73
CA THR A 124 19.93 -10.47 -7.54
C THR A 124 20.01 -11.74 -8.39
N ASN A 125 21.20 -12.07 -8.91
CA ASN A 125 21.50 -13.33 -9.62
C ASN A 125 21.91 -14.42 -8.63
#